data_AF-A0A955S0A0-F1
#
_entry.id   AF-A0A955S0A0-F1
#
_cell.length_a   1.000
_cell.length_b   1.000
_cell.length_c   1.000
_cell.angle_alpha   90.00
_cell.angle_beta   90.00
_cell.angle_gamma   90.00
#
_symmetry.space_group_name_H-M   'P 1'
#
loop_
_entity.id
_entity.type
_entity.pdbx_description
1 polymer ?
#
loop_
_entity_poly.entity_id
_entity_poly.type
_entity_poly.pdbx_seq_one_letter_code
_entity_poly.pdbx_strand_id
1 'polypeptide(L)'
;MKALWLKSMTMNAALFKICTLSIILLWTISAASAKGMTRKEALLIAEATPEAEGLYSLNEGRYQGCIEKSVLRPCDTDWVTCIENAWVVKFWLGEQCGIAHDGRLSVTFLIDEDSGKIISKFPEKEYFQNDRYCVEAFDCLSVIHPHKVKGCLNFIAGQLPFPFAPQEGSCQCIDSQCVVP
;
A
#
# COMPACT_ATOMS: atom_id res chain seq x y z
N MET A 1 -40.30 -42.87 41.25
CA MET A 1 -39.30 -43.88 41.67
C MET A 1 -37.93 -43.40 41.24
N LYS A 2 -37.01 -43.22 42.22
CA LYS A 2 -35.52 -43.22 42.17
C LYS A 2 -34.81 -42.29 41.16
N ALA A 3 -33.69 -41.61 41.43
CA ALA A 3 -32.91 -41.17 42.59
C ALA A 3 -31.83 -40.25 41.98
N LEU A 4 -31.66 -39.01 42.45
CA LEU A 4 -30.45 -38.49 43.12
C LEU A 4 -29.12 -39.16 42.70
N TRP A 5 -28.16 -38.38 42.20
CA TRP A 5 -26.76 -38.37 42.66
C TRP A 5 -26.03 -37.11 42.14
N LEU A 6 -25.86 -36.13 43.04
CA LEU A 6 -24.81 -35.12 42.95
C LEU A 6 -23.45 -35.80 43.17
N LYS A 7 -22.42 -35.41 42.42
CA LYS A 7 -21.04 -35.49 42.90
C LYS A 7 -20.38 -34.11 42.85
N SER A 8 -20.30 -33.56 44.05
CA SER A 8 -19.32 -32.57 44.49
C SER A 8 -17.90 -33.05 44.18
N MET A 9 -17.05 -32.18 43.64
CA MET A 9 -15.61 -32.30 43.78
C MET A 9 -15.07 -30.99 44.33
N THR A 10 -14.52 -31.12 45.53
CA THR A 10 -13.89 -30.10 46.36
C THR A 10 -12.46 -29.80 45.91
N MET A 11 -12.13 -28.51 45.99
CA MET A 11 -10.84 -27.87 46.31
C MET A 11 -9.57 -28.72 46.33
N ASN A 12 -8.53 -28.19 45.65
CA ASN A 12 -7.17 -28.16 46.19
C ASN A 12 -6.54 -26.80 45.91
N ALA A 13 -6.64 -25.91 46.90
CA ALA A 13 -5.80 -24.73 47.02
C ALA A 13 -4.49 -25.18 47.65
N ALA A 14 -3.45 -25.41 46.84
CA ALA A 14 -2.10 -25.61 47.31
C ALA A 14 -1.31 -24.31 47.14
N LEU A 15 -1.04 -23.68 48.28
CA LEU A 15 -0.08 -22.60 48.47
C LEU A 15 1.27 -22.97 47.84
N PHE A 16 1.83 -22.08 47.02
CA PHE A 16 3.28 -21.96 46.87
C PHE A 16 3.68 -20.51 47.12
N LYS A 17 4.18 -20.30 48.34
CA LYS A 17 4.75 -19.04 48.83
C LYS A 17 6.29 -19.15 48.74
N ILE A 18 6.87 -18.13 48.13
CA ILE A 18 8.20 -17.55 48.41
C ILE A 18 9.42 -18.33 47.91
N CYS A 19 10.07 -17.78 46.88
CA CYS A 19 11.52 -17.57 46.92
C CYS A 19 11.85 -16.26 46.18
N THR A 20 11.81 -15.17 46.94
CA THR A 20 12.41 -13.89 46.59
C THR A 20 13.94 -14.03 46.64
N LEU A 21 14.59 -14.16 45.50
CA LEU A 21 16.04 -14.00 45.39
C LEU A 21 16.39 -13.19 44.14
N SER A 22 16.66 -11.91 44.39
CA SER A 22 17.69 -11.08 43.75
C SER A 22 18.11 -11.44 42.31
N ILE A 23 17.43 -10.85 41.32
CA ILE A 23 18.05 -10.47 40.05
C ILE A 23 17.60 -9.03 39.73
N ILE A 24 18.14 -8.08 40.49
CA ILE A 24 18.31 -6.71 40.02
C ILE A 24 19.60 -6.74 39.19
N LEU A 25 19.53 -7.34 38.00
CA LEU A 25 20.60 -7.22 37.00
C LEU A 25 20.10 -6.24 35.94
N LEU A 26 20.69 -5.05 35.97
CA LEU A 26 20.92 -4.15 34.84
C LEU A 26 19.83 -4.15 33.77
N TRP A 27 18.79 -3.36 33.99
CA TRP A 27 18.05 -2.74 32.90
C TRP A 27 18.54 -1.30 32.72
N THR A 28 19.85 -1.13 32.51
CA THR A 28 20.30 0.01 31.69
C THR A 28 19.99 -0.39 30.25
N ILE A 29 18.71 -0.25 29.86
CA ILE A 29 18.34 -0.23 28.46
C ILE A 29 19.09 0.97 27.92
N SER A 30 20.21 0.70 27.27
CA SER A 30 20.83 1.66 26.39
C SER A 30 19.71 2.21 25.55
N ALA A 31 19.42 3.50 25.72
CA ALA A 31 18.80 4.29 24.67
C ALA A 31 19.79 4.22 23.51
N ALA A 32 19.77 3.11 22.77
CA ALA A 32 20.24 3.06 21.42
C ALA A 32 19.46 4.18 20.77
N SER A 33 20.13 5.30 20.52
CA SER A 33 19.64 6.33 19.63
C SER A 33 19.23 5.58 18.37
N ALA A 34 17.92 5.32 18.25
CA ALA A 34 17.37 4.64 17.10
C ALA A 34 17.64 5.60 15.97
N LYS A 35 18.73 5.34 15.25
CA LYS A 35 19.13 6.18 14.15
C LYS A 35 18.01 6.04 13.12
N GLY A 36 17.21 7.11 12.98
CA GLY A 36 16.10 7.14 12.04
C GLY A 36 16.56 6.72 10.65
N MET A 37 15.68 6.04 9.93
CA MET A 37 15.94 5.53 8.61
C MET A 37 16.30 6.66 7.65
N THR A 38 17.31 6.43 6.81
CA THR A 38 17.73 7.38 5.78
C THR A 38 16.80 7.38 4.57
N ARG A 39 16.85 8.47 3.79
CA ARG A 39 16.17 8.59 2.49
C ARG A 39 16.41 7.38 1.56
N LYS A 40 17.63 6.84 1.57
CA LYS A 40 18.02 5.70 0.73
C LYS A 40 17.38 4.40 1.20
N GLU A 41 17.33 4.17 2.50
CA GLU A 41 16.69 2.99 3.09
C GLU A 41 15.18 3.00 2.85
N ALA A 42 14.52 4.16 2.99
CA ALA A 42 13.10 4.31 2.67
C ALA A 42 12.80 3.91 1.21
N LEU A 43 13.66 4.36 0.29
CA LEU A 43 13.54 3.99 -1.13
C LEU A 43 13.69 2.47 -1.34
N LEU A 44 14.69 1.84 -0.72
CA LEU A 44 14.91 0.40 -0.85
C LEU A 44 13.73 -0.43 -0.33
N ILE A 45 13.10 0.00 0.78
CA ILE A 45 11.89 -0.64 1.30
C ILE A 45 10.76 -0.55 0.27
N ALA A 46 10.54 0.65 -0.30
CA ALA A 46 9.50 0.86 -1.28
C ALA A 46 9.73 0.08 -2.59
N GLU A 47 10.97 0.02 -3.07
CA GLU A 47 11.36 -0.72 -4.28
C GLU A 47 11.12 -2.24 -4.14
N ALA A 48 11.15 -2.78 -2.92
CA ALA A 48 10.94 -4.20 -2.64
C ALA A 48 9.44 -4.61 -2.57
N THR A 49 8.51 -3.68 -2.80
CA THR A 49 7.08 -3.94 -2.69
C THR A 49 6.48 -4.44 -4.01
N PRO A 50 5.39 -5.24 -3.96
CA PRO A 50 4.70 -5.70 -5.17
C PRO A 50 4.06 -4.55 -5.96
N GLU A 51 3.73 -3.42 -5.33
CA GLU A 51 3.20 -2.25 -6.04
C GLU A 51 4.27 -1.57 -6.90
N ALA A 52 5.49 -1.41 -6.36
CA ALA A 52 6.61 -0.89 -7.13
C ALA A 52 6.98 -1.85 -8.28
N GLU A 53 7.04 -3.16 -8.00
CA GLU A 53 7.23 -4.19 -9.02
C GLU A 53 6.14 -4.14 -10.11
N GLY A 54 4.88 -4.02 -9.70
CA GLY A 54 3.74 -3.89 -10.62
C GLY A 54 3.87 -2.71 -11.56
N LEU A 55 4.34 -1.55 -11.07
CA LEU A 55 4.63 -0.39 -11.92
C LEU A 55 5.81 -0.65 -12.86
N TYR A 56 6.91 -1.25 -12.37
CA TYR A 56 8.08 -1.58 -13.17
C TYR A 56 7.79 -2.60 -14.27
N SER A 57 6.87 -3.53 -14.03
CA SER A 57 6.45 -4.55 -15.00
C SER A 57 5.27 -4.12 -15.88
N LEU A 58 4.71 -2.93 -15.68
CA LEU A 58 3.58 -2.43 -16.44
C LEU A 58 3.86 -2.46 -17.95
N ASN A 59 2.90 -2.95 -18.74
CA ASN A 59 3.05 -3.17 -20.18
C ASN A 59 4.31 -3.96 -20.55
N GLU A 60 4.53 -5.10 -19.89
CA GLU A 60 5.69 -5.97 -20.16
C GLU A 60 7.02 -5.22 -19.95
N GLY A 61 7.05 -4.28 -19.00
CA GLY A 61 8.23 -3.47 -18.67
C GLY A 61 8.53 -2.34 -19.67
N ARG A 62 7.63 -2.04 -20.62
CA ARG A 62 7.82 -0.98 -21.63
C ARG A 62 8.22 0.36 -21.04
N TYR A 63 7.76 0.68 -19.83
CA TYR A 63 8.00 1.97 -19.18
C TYR A 63 9.12 1.97 -18.14
N GLN A 64 9.78 0.84 -17.91
CA GLN A 64 10.78 0.72 -16.85
C GLN A 64 11.89 1.79 -16.95
N GLY A 65 12.36 2.08 -18.16
CA GLY A 65 13.42 3.06 -18.41
C GLY A 65 13.01 4.52 -18.20
N CYS A 66 11.71 4.79 -18.04
CA CYS A 66 11.18 6.15 -17.88
C CYS A 66 10.48 6.39 -16.54
N ILE A 67 10.55 5.44 -15.61
CA ILE A 67 10.06 5.62 -14.24
C ILE A 67 11.00 6.56 -13.48
N GLU A 68 10.40 7.62 -12.94
CA GLU A 68 11.06 8.57 -12.05
C GLU A 68 10.68 8.27 -10.61
N LYS A 69 11.53 8.71 -9.67
CA LYS A 69 11.34 8.47 -8.24
C LYS A 69 11.75 9.64 -7.37
N SER A 70 11.05 9.84 -6.27
CA SER A 70 11.36 10.84 -5.25
C SER A 70 11.16 10.27 -3.86
N VAL A 71 11.90 10.86 -2.92
CA VAL A 71 11.73 10.57 -1.49
C VAL A 71 11.77 11.91 -0.77
N LEU A 72 10.68 12.24 -0.09
CA LEU A 72 10.43 13.54 0.52
C LEU A 72 9.93 13.35 1.96
N ARG A 73 9.93 14.42 2.74
CA ARG A 73 9.19 14.42 4.00
C ARG A 73 7.70 14.65 3.71
N PRO A 74 6.78 14.02 4.46
CA PRO A 74 5.34 14.22 4.29
C PRO A 74 4.90 15.68 4.37
N CYS A 75 5.55 16.46 5.23
CA CYS A 75 5.21 17.87 5.42
C CYS A 75 5.72 18.79 4.29
N ASP A 76 6.53 18.26 3.37
CA ASP A 76 7.01 18.96 2.17
C ASP A 76 6.14 18.64 0.94
N THR A 77 4.99 17.97 1.11
CA THR A 77 4.14 17.53 0.02
C THR A 77 2.65 17.65 0.35
N ASP A 78 1.85 17.98 -0.67
CA ASP A 78 0.39 18.06 -0.57
C ASP A 78 -0.29 16.70 -0.81
N TRP A 79 0.47 15.62 -1.03
CA TRP A 79 -0.08 14.30 -1.39
C TRP A 79 -0.53 13.47 -0.19
N VAL A 80 0.04 13.74 0.98
CA VAL A 80 -0.25 12.99 2.20
C VAL A 80 -0.41 13.96 3.36
N THR A 81 -1.11 13.52 4.41
CA THR A 81 -1.12 14.26 5.66
C THR A 81 0.30 14.32 6.24
N CYS A 82 0.71 15.49 6.72
CA CYS A 82 2.00 15.70 7.38
C CYS A 82 2.13 14.78 8.61
N ILE A 83 3.16 13.93 8.59
CA ILE A 83 3.61 13.07 9.69
C ILE A 83 5.11 13.30 9.83
N GLU A 84 5.56 13.78 10.99
CA GLU A 84 6.95 14.21 11.18
C GLU A 84 7.96 13.06 10.99
N ASN A 85 7.64 11.88 11.53
CA ASN A 85 8.53 10.71 11.55
C ASN A 85 8.21 9.73 10.42
N ALA A 86 8.05 10.24 9.20
CA ALA A 86 7.82 9.39 8.04
C ALA A 86 8.54 9.91 6.79
N TRP A 87 8.59 9.03 5.80
CA TRP A 87 9.07 9.28 4.46
C TRP A 87 7.95 9.05 3.45
N VAL A 88 7.83 9.95 2.48
CA VAL A 88 7.00 9.73 1.30
C VAL A 88 7.92 9.28 0.17
N VAL A 89 7.69 8.07 -0.33
CA VAL A 89 8.39 7.56 -1.50
C VAL A 89 7.41 7.49 -2.65
N LYS A 90 7.75 8.10 -3.79
CA LYS A 90 6.89 8.12 -4.98
C LYS A 90 7.64 7.58 -6.17
N PHE A 91 6.97 6.76 -6.97
CA PHE A 91 7.37 6.32 -8.30
C PHE A 91 6.30 6.77 -9.29
N TRP A 92 6.69 7.32 -10.43
CA TRP A 92 5.73 7.73 -11.46
C TRP A 92 6.33 7.57 -12.85
N LEU A 93 5.46 7.45 -13.84
CA LEU A 93 5.86 7.50 -15.24
C LEU A 93 6.22 8.95 -15.58
N GLY A 94 7.48 9.22 -15.98
CA GLY A 94 7.95 10.54 -16.37
C GLY A 94 7.52 10.94 -17.79
N GLU A 95 7.67 12.22 -18.14
CA GLU A 95 7.20 12.79 -19.43
C GLU A 95 7.71 12.02 -20.65
N GLN A 96 8.92 11.49 -20.55
CA GLN A 96 9.57 10.69 -21.58
C GLN A 96 8.84 9.36 -21.90
N CYS A 97 7.89 8.92 -21.08
CA CYS A 97 7.06 7.73 -21.35
C CYS A 97 6.00 7.98 -22.45
N GLY A 98 5.72 9.23 -22.83
CA GLY A 98 4.79 9.57 -23.92
C GLY A 98 3.32 9.22 -23.66
N ILE A 99 2.90 9.30 -22.39
CA ILE A 99 1.53 9.03 -21.94
C ILE A 99 0.95 10.27 -21.26
N ALA A 100 -0.37 10.35 -21.07
CA ALA A 100 -0.95 11.45 -20.31
C ALA A 100 -0.54 11.37 -18.82
N HIS A 101 -0.01 12.47 -18.28
CA HIS A 101 0.36 12.61 -16.88
C HIS A 101 -0.75 13.32 -16.11
N ASP A 102 -1.76 12.58 -15.70
CA ASP A 102 -2.85 13.09 -14.85
C ASP A 102 -2.69 12.74 -13.36
N GLY A 103 -1.50 12.27 -12.99
CA GLY A 103 -1.14 11.88 -11.62
C GLY A 103 -1.60 10.47 -11.21
N ARG A 104 -2.44 9.80 -12.01
CA ARG A 104 -2.99 8.47 -11.68
C ARG A 104 -1.98 7.35 -11.86
N LEU A 105 -1.04 7.51 -12.79
CA LEU A 105 0.04 6.55 -13.04
C LEU A 105 1.24 6.80 -12.12
N SER A 106 1.01 6.66 -10.82
CA SER A 106 2.05 6.71 -9.80
C SER A 106 1.79 5.74 -8.66
N VAL A 107 2.86 5.30 -8.01
CA VAL A 107 2.82 4.55 -6.76
C VAL A 107 3.45 5.40 -5.67
N THR A 108 2.71 5.63 -4.59
CA THR A 108 3.15 6.43 -3.45
C THR A 108 3.11 5.57 -2.19
N PHE A 109 4.14 5.65 -1.37
CA PHE A 109 4.27 4.99 -0.08
C PHE A 109 4.50 6.03 1.00
N LEU A 110 3.88 5.82 2.16
CA LEU A 110 4.20 6.50 3.40
C LEU A 110 4.85 5.48 4.33
N ILE A 111 6.10 5.72 4.71
CA ILE A 111 6.93 4.77 5.46
C ILE A 111 7.35 5.40 6.78
N ASP A 112 7.10 4.72 7.88
CA ASP A 112 7.53 5.11 9.22
C ASP A 112 9.07 5.16 9.28
N GLU A 113 9.62 6.27 9.75
CA GLU A 113 11.07 6.51 9.77
C GLU A 113 11.80 5.61 10.78
N ASP A 114 11.14 5.26 11.88
CA ASP A 114 11.79 4.52 12.97
C ASP A 114 11.77 3.01 12.72
N SER A 115 10.65 2.48 12.22
CA SER A 115 10.44 1.04 12.02
C SER A 115 10.62 0.56 10.58
N GLY A 116 10.60 1.46 9.60
CA GLY A 116 10.55 1.09 8.17
C GLY A 116 9.22 0.46 7.75
N LYS A 117 8.21 0.47 8.61
CA LYS A 117 6.87 -0.05 8.30
C LYS A 117 6.18 0.85 7.29
N ILE A 118 5.60 0.27 6.24
CA ILE A 118 4.69 1.00 5.34
C ILE A 118 3.39 1.29 6.10
N ILE A 119 3.14 2.57 6.35
CA ILE A 119 1.94 3.09 7.02
C ILE A 119 0.76 3.05 6.04
N SER A 120 1.00 3.54 4.82
CA SER A 120 0.02 3.55 3.75
C SER A 120 0.70 3.46 2.39
N LYS A 121 -0.06 3.05 1.38
CA LYS A 121 0.37 3.00 -0.01
C LYS A 121 -0.81 3.22 -0.94
N PHE A 122 -0.54 3.67 -2.15
CA PHE A 122 -1.53 3.80 -3.19
C PHE A 122 -0.84 3.77 -4.57
N PRO A 123 -1.40 3.08 -5.57
CA PRO A 123 -2.49 2.11 -5.49
C PRO A 123 -2.11 0.84 -4.72
N GLU A 124 -3.11 0.02 -4.40
CA GLU A 124 -2.91 -1.35 -3.93
C GLU A 124 -2.44 -2.28 -5.07
N LYS A 125 -1.76 -3.39 -4.75
CA LYS A 125 -1.25 -4.36 -5.75
C LYS A 125 -2.31 -4.90 -6.70
N GLU A 126 -3.57 -4.99 -6.26
CA GLU A 126 -4.69 -5.56 -7.03
C GLU A 126 -4.94 -4.78 -8.34
N TYR A 127 -4.66 -3.47 -8.34
CA TYR A 127 -4.73 -2.63 -9.54
C TYR A 127 -3.77 -3.08 -10.65
N PHE A 128 -2.63 -3.68 -10.30
CA PHE A 128 -1.66 -4.21 -11.26
C PHE A 128 -1.98 -5.65 -11.69
N GLN A 129 -2.80 -6.37 -10.91
CA GLN A 129 -3.10 -7.79 -11.13
C GLN A 129 -4.41 -8.02 -11.90
N ASN A 130 -5.34 -7.07 -11.83
CA ASN A 130 -6.63 -7.14 -12.50
C ASN A 130 -6.93 -5.78 -13.14
N ASP A 131 -6.95 -5.75 -14.47
CA ASP A 131 -7.19 -4.56 -15.30
C ASP A 131 -8.58 -3.92 -15.11
N ARG A 132 -9.47 -4.57 -14.36
CA ARG A 132 -10.79 -4.07 -13.97
C ARG A 132 -10.94 -3.84 -12.48
N TYR A 133 -9.93 -4.12 -11.65
CA TYR A 133 -10.08 -3.87 -10.21
C TYR A 133 -10.32 -2.39 -9.90
N CYS A 134 -11.22 -2.12 -8.96
CA CYS A 134 -11.51 -0.78 -8.48
C CYS A 134 -11.99 -0.81 -7.03
N VAL A 135 -11.86 0.32 -6.35
CA VAL A 135 -12.44 0.54 -5.03
C VAL A 135 -13.54 1.60 -5.11
N GLU A 136 -13.32 2.64 -5.92
CA GLU A 136 -14.19 3.78 -6.11
C GLU A 136 -14.55 3.98 -7.59
N ALA A 137 -15.65 4.69 -7.85
CA ALA A 137 -16.14 4.86 -9.21
C ALA A 137 -15.16 5.61 -10.13
N PHE A 138 -14.37 6.55 -9.58
CA PHE A 138 -13.37 7.31 -10.36
C PHE A 138 -12.10 6.52 -10.68
N ASP A 139 -11.96 5.31 -10.14
CA ASP A 139 -10.86 4.42 -10.49
C ASP A 139 -11.04 3.82 -11.90
N CYS A 140 -12.24 3.92 -12.46
CA CYS A 140 -12.60 3.31 -13.73
C CYS A 140 -12.55 4.30 -14.89
N LEU A 141 -11.94 3.86 -15.98
CA LEU A 141 -11.73 4.59 -17.22
C LEU A 141 -12.43 3.90 -18.38
N SER A 142 -13.23 4.67 -19.11
CA SER A 142 -13.73 4.29 -20.44
C SER A 142 -12.62 4.56 -21.45
N VAL A 143 -12.01 3.50 -21.97
CA VAL A 143 -11.01 3.60 -23.04
C VAL A 143 -11.57 3.07 -24.36
N ILE A 144 -11.38 3.84 -25.43
CA ILE A 144 -11.67 3.44 -26.80
C ILE A 144 -10.34 3.05 -27.45
N HIS A 145 -10.07 1.75 -27.57
CA HIS A 145 -8.96 1.30 -28.39
C HIS A 145 -9.36 1.31 -29.88
N PRO A 146 -8.51 1.80 -30.80
CA PRO A 146 -8.84 1.94 -32.23
C PRO A 146 -9.32 0.65 -32.92
N HIS A 147 -9.01 -0.51 -32.34
CA HIS A 147 -9.31 -1.83 -32.91
C HIS A 147 -9.90 -2.84 -31.91
N LYS A 148 -10.29 -2.43 -30.70
CA LYS A 148 -10.90 -3.31 -29.69
C LYS A 148 -12.00 -2.62 -28.89
N VAL A 149 -12.97 -3.44 -28.51
CA VAL A 149 -14.15 -3.22 -27.65
C VAL A 149 -13.92 -2.11 -26.61
N LYS A 150 -14.90 -1.20 -26.48
CA LYS A 150 -15.01 -0.26 -25.35
C LYS A 150 -14.80 -1.03 -24.04
N GLY A 151 -13.69 -0.79 -23.37
CA GLY A 151 -13.34 -1.46 -22.13
C GLY A 151 -13.44 -0.49 -20.96
N CYS A 152 -14.11 -0.91 -19.88
CA CYS A 152 -13.94 -0.27 -18.59
C CYS A 152 -12.71 -0.88 -17.93
N LEU A 153 -11.64 -0.10 -17.86
CA LEU A 153 -10.37 -0.49 -17.24
C LEU A 153 -10.16 0.34 -15.99
N ASN A 154 -9.36 -0.16 -15.06
CA ASN A 154 -8.88 0.65 -13.95
C ASN A 154 -7.89 1.72 -14.44
N PHE A 155 -7.57 2.71 -13.61
CA PHE A 155 -6.72 3.83 -14.00
C PHE A 155 -5.26 3.48 -14.28
N ILE A 156 -4.77 2.33 -13.81
CA ILE A 156 -3.42 1.80 -14.11
C ILE A 156 -3.39 1.16 -15.51
N ALA A 157 -4.43 0.41 -15.86
CA ALA A 157 -4.56 -0.29 -17.13
C ALA A 157 -5.08 0.61 -18.27
N GLY A 158 -5.97 1.55 -17.95
CA GLY A 158 -6.60 2.49 -18.88
C GLY A 158 -5.68 3.65 -19.29
N GLN A 159 -4.54 3.33 -19.87
CA GLN A 159 -3.56 4.34 -20.31
C GLN A 159 -4.15 5.26 -21.37
N LEU A 160 -4.09 6.55 -21.10
CA LEU A 160 -4.60 7.57 -21.99
C LEU A 160 -3.45 8.10 -22.86
N PRO A 161 -3.56 7.98 -24.20
CA PRO A 161 -2.59 8.60 -25.08
C PRO A 161 -2.67 10.12 -24.94
N PHE A 162 -1.53 10.79 -25.09
CA PHE A 162 -1.47 12.24 -25.21
C PHE A 162 -1.60 12.64 -26.69
N PRO A 163 -2.47 13.60 -27.07
CA PRO A 163 -3.35 14.41 -26.22
C PRO A 163 -4.60 13.67 -25.72
N PHE A 164 -5.02 14.02 -24.50
CA PHE A 164 -6.21 13.43 -23.85
C PHE A 164 -7.48 13.74 -24.64
N ALA A 165 -8.17 12.71 -25.12
CA ALA A 165 -9.55 12.83 -25.56
C ALA A 165 -10.48 12.60 -24.34
N PRO A 166 -11.46 13.49 -24.09
CA PRO A 166 -12.42 13.29 -23.01
C PRO A 166 -13.12 11.94 -23.17
N GLN A 167 -13.26 11.22 -22.06
CA GLN A 167 -13.86 9.89 -22.06
C GLN A 167 -15.36 9.99 -22.37
N GLU A 168 -15.79 9.28 -23.40
CA GLU A 168 -17.21 9.01 -23.65
C GLU A 168 -17.59 7.66 -23.01
N GLY A 169 -18.53 7.67 -22.07
CA GLY A 169 -19.08 6.46 -21.43
C GLY A 169 -18.98 6.49 -19.90
N SER A 170 -19.94 5.85 -19.24
CA SER A 170 -20.06 5.79 -17.78
C SER A 170 -19.47 4.49 -17.23
N CYS A 171 -18.16 4.36 -17.13
CA CYS A 171 -17.61 3.24 -16.37
C CYS A 171 -17.86 3.48 -14.87
N GLN A 172 -18.26 2.42 -14.16
CA GLN A 172 -18.49 2.47 -12.72
C GLN A 172 -17.78 1.31 -12.04
N CYS A 173 -17.45 1.51 -10.77
CA CYS A 173 -16.98 0.45 -9.91
C CYS A 173 -18.18 -0.28 -9.30
N ILE A 174 -18.41 -1.53 -9.70
CA ILE A 174 -19.46 -2.38 -9.16
C ILE A 174 -18.81 -3.69 -8.74
N ASP A 175 -19.03 -4.12 -7.49
CA ASP A 175 -18.43 -5.34 -6.92
C ASP A 175 -16.91 -5.45 -7.16
N SER A 176 -16.20 -4.32 -6.95
CA SER A 176 -14.76 -4.17 -7.19
C SER A 176 -14.31 -4.45 -8.63
N GLN A 177 -15.21 -4.25 -9.60
CA GLN A 177 -14.94 -4.36 -11.03
C GLN A 177 -15.38 -3.10 -11.77
N CYS A 178 -14.51 -2.60 -12.65
CA CYS A 178 -14.82 -1.60 -13.63
C CYS A 178 -15.70 -2.21 -14.71
N VAL A 179 -16.95 -1.77 -14.75
CA VAL A 179 -17.96 -2.26 -15.68
C VAL A 179 -18.68 -1.10 -16.34
N VAL A 180 -19.28 -1.40 -17.50
CA VAL A 180 -20.36 -0.58 -18.02
C VAL A 180 -21.61 -0.96 -17.21
N PRO A 181 -22.26 -0.03 -16.50
CA PRO A 181 -23.45 -0.32 -15.70
C PRO A 181 -24.63 -0.79 -16.56
#